data_AF-A0A2N7HNV3-F1
#
_entry.id   AF-A0A2N7HNV3-F1
#
_cell.length_a   1.000
_cell.length_b   1.000
_cell.length_c   1.000
_cell.angle_alpha   90.00
_cell.angle_beta   90.00
_cell.angle_gamma   90.00
#
_symmetry.space_group_name_H-M   'P 1'
#
loop_
_entity.id
_entity.type
_entity.pdbx_description
1 polymer ?
#
loop_
_entity_poly.entity_id
_entity_poly.type
_entity_poly.pdbx_seq_one_letter_code
_entity_poly.pdbx_strand_id
1 'polypeptide(L)'
;MKRNFWLPIVVTVFVILAFGLVSGVATKGSYQFESQYDNYGREVLTLELKNGRSKMRYVGYDRNGRVVQTKQLFGVFLRWGNHYYFYQLEQHQAHGNQTFNVKNLFIKHHDNKRSVLISDQRGAYITKDGAILELNGILYGKAMR
;
A
#
# COMPACT_ATOMS: atom_id res chain seq x y z
N MET A 1 -43.71 10.24 -16.62
CA MET A 1 -42.34 10.79 -16.47
C MET A 1 -41.42 9.68 -15.94
N LYS A 2 -40.50 9.15 -16.78
CA LYS A 2 -39.46 8.22 -16.31
C LYS A 2 -38.48 9.04 -15.45
N ARG A 3 -38.69 9.07 -14.13
CA ARG A 3 -37.76 9.70 -13.19
C ARG A 3 -36.40 9.03 -13.41
N ASN A 4 -35.37 9.80 -13.72
CA ASN A 4 -34.01 9.30 -14.00
C ASN A 4 -33.41 8.67 -12.73
N PHE A 5 -33.85 7.45 -12.40
CA PHE A 5 -33.44 6.69 -11.22
C PHE A 5 -31.92 6.50 -11.14
N TRP A 6 -31.26 6.50 -12.30
CA TRP A 6 -29.81 6.38 -12.45
C TRP A 6 -29.05 7.67 -12.08
N LEU A 7 -29.68 8.84 -12.18
CA LEU A 7 -29.00 10.12 -11.99
C LEU A 7 -28.51 10.31 -10.54
N PRO A 8 -29.32 10.03 -9.49
CA PRO A 8 -28.82 10.03 -8.11
C PRO A 8 -27.65 9.07 -7.88
N ILE A 9 -27.67 7.88 -8.50
CA ILE A 9 -26.61 6.88 -8.37
C ILE A 9 -25.30 7.41 -8.97
N VAL A 10 -25.37 7.94 -10.20
CA VAL A 10 -24.20 8.51 -10.89
C VAL A 10 -23.62 9.69 -10.12
N VAL A 11 -24.47 10.59 -9.62
CA VAL A 11 -24.03 11.75 -8.82
C VAL A 11 -23.37 11.28 -7.53
N THR A 12 -23.92 10.28 -6.85
CA THR A 12 -23.35 9.75 -5.61
C THR A 12 -21.96 9.14 -5.85
N VAL A 13 -21.83 8.30 -6.89
CA VAL A 13 -20.53 7.69 -7.26
C VAL A 13 -19.52 8.77 -7.63
N PHE A 14 -19.94 9.78 -8.41
CA PHE A 14 -19.09 10.89 -8.80
C PHE A 14 -18.58 11.67 -7.59
N VAL A 15 -19.45 12.00 -6.63
CA VAL A 15 -19.07 12.73 -5.41
C VAL A 15 -18.07 11.92 -4.57
N ILE A 16 -18.30 10.62 -4.38
CA ILE A 16 -17.39 9.74 -3.63
C ILE A 16 -16.00 9.70 -4.29
N LEU A 17 -15.96 9.52 -5.61
CA LEU A 17 -14.71 9.49 -6.38
C LEU A 17 -13.98 10.83 -6.36
N ALA A 18 -14.71 11.93 -6.57
CA ALA A 18 -14.16 13.28 -6.54
C ALA A 18 -13.55 13.59 -5.16
N PHE A 19 -14.25 13.24 -4.07
CA PHE A 19 -13.72 13.41 -2.72
C PHE A 19 -12.45 12.59 -2.50
N GLY A 20 -12.45 11.31 -2.90
CA GLY A 20 -11.28 10.43 -2.80
C GLY A 20 -10.07 10.95 -3.59
N LEU A 21 -10.32 11.50 -4.78
CA LEU A 21 -9.30 12.12 -5.64
C LEU A 21 -8.72 13.38 -5.01
N VAL A 22 -9.56 14.34 -4.62
CA VAL A 22 -9.12 15.60 -4.01
C VAL A 22 -8.33 15.35 -2.73
N SER A 23 -8.83 14.45 -1.88
CA SER A 23 -8.14 14.00 -0.67
C SER A 23 -6.77 13.36 -0.99
N GLY A 24 -6.71 12.50 -2.02
CA GLY A 24 -5.45 11.90 -2.48
C GLY A 24 -4.45 12.93 -3.03
N VAL A 25 -4.92 13.89 -3.82
CA VAL A 25 -4.09 14.98 -4.36
C VAL A 25 -3.54 15.88 -3.26
N ALA A 26 -4.36 16.22 -2.27
CA ALA A 26 -3.94 17.01 -1.11
C ALA A 26 -2.98 16.27 -0.16
N THR A 27 -2.86 14.94 -0.29
CA THR A 27 -2.03 14.13 0.59
C THR A 27 -0.57 14.17 0.18
N LYS A 28 0.28 14.51 1.16
CA LYS A 28 1.74 14.39 1.07
C LYS A 28 2.23 13.64 2.31
N GLY A 29 3.03 12.60 2.11
CA GLY A 29 3.55 11.81 3.22
C GLY A 29 4.62 10.84 2.76
N SER A 30 5.56 10.53 3.65
CA SER A 30 6.56 9.50 3.43
C SER A 30 6.63 8.62 4.66
N TYR A 31 6.54 7.32 4.47
CA TYR A 31 6.47 6.33 5.53
C TYR A 31 7.47 5.21 5.28
N GLN A 32 8.02 4.66 6.36
CA GLN A 32 8.76 3.42 6.34
C GLN A 32 8.15 2.49 7.39
N PHE A 33 7.61 1.37 6.94
CA PHE A 33 7.07 0.31 7.77
C PHE A 33 8.00 -0.90 7.75
N GLU A 34 8.04 -1.61 8.86
CA GLU A 34 8.87 -2.78 9.04
C GLU A 34 8.08 -3.85 9.78
N SER A 35 8.35 -5.10 9.42
CA SER A 35 7.83 -6.26 10.12
C SER A 35 8.92 -7.32 10.15
N GLN A 36 9.04 -7.99 11.30
CA GLN A 36 10.02 -9.03 11.53
C GLN A 36 9.29 -10.37 11.67
N TYR A 37 9.91 -11.41 11.14
CA TYR A 37 9.45 -12.78 11.21
C TYR A 37 10.54 -13.60 11.87
N ASP A 38 10.24 -14.10 13.07
CA ASP A 38 11.16 -14.95 13.82
C ASP A 38 11.57 -16.11 12.94
N ASN A 39 12.88 -16.34 12.84
CA ASN A 39 13.40 -17.41 12.02
C ASN A 39 13.08 -17.29 10.50
N TYR A 40 12.73 -16.13 9.96
CA TYR A 40 12.61 -15.99 8.49
C TYR A 40 13.27 -14.74 7.96
N GLY A 41 13.28 -13.66 8.75
CA GLY A 41 13.96 -12.42 8.42
C GLY A 41 13.04 -11.25 8.67
N ARG A 42 13.05 -10.27 7.77
CA ARG A 42 12.27 -9.05 7.92
C ARG A 42 11.87 -8.47 6.58
N GLU A 43 10.83 -7.67 6.60
CA GLU A 43 10.37 -6.90 5.45
C GLU A 43 10.38 -5.42 5.76
N VAL A 44 10.69 -4.63 4.74
CA VAL A 44 10.65 -3.18 4.81
C VAL A 44 9.80 -2.66 3.67
N LEU A 45 8.78 -1.87 4.00
CA LEU A 45 7.90 -1.19 3.06
C LEU A 45 8.12 0.32 3.16
N THR A 46 8.65 0.92 2.10
CA THR A 46 8.73 2.38 1.97
C THR A 46 7.58 2.87 1.11
N LEU A 47 6.86 3.89 1.56
CA LEU A 47 5.75 4.51 0.84
C LEU A 47 5.97 6.02 0.74
N GLU A 48 5.88 6.56 -0.47
CA GLU A 48 5.87 7.99 -0.74
C GLU A 48 4.57 8.36 -1.44
N LEU A 49 3.88 9.36 -0.89
CA LEU A 49 2.62 9.91 -1.37
C LEU A 49 2.83 11.38 -1.70
N LYS A 50 2.49 11.77 -2.93
CA LYS A 50 2.59 13.17 -3.36
C LYS A 50 1.66 13.42 -4.54
N ASN A 51 0.81 14.44 -4.43
CA ASN A 51 -0.03 14.93 -5.52
C ASN A 51 -0.87 13.79 -6.16
N GLY A 52 -1.46 12.92 -5.33
CA GLY A 52 -2.27 11.78 -5.80
C GLY A 52 -1.46 10.63 -6.41
N ARG A 53 -0.13 10.74 -6.46
CA ARG A 53 0.78 9.69 -6.91
C ARG A 53 1.34 8.93 -5.73
N SER A 54 1.52 7.62 -5.92
CA SER A 54 2.15 6.72 -4.97
C SER A 54 3.41 6.12 -5.56
N LYS A 55 4.44 6.00 -4.72
CA LYS A 55 5.63 5.22 -4.98
C LYS A 55 5.88 4.34 -3.76
N MET A 56 5.75 3.04 -3.94
CA MET A 56 5.92 2.05 -2.91
C MET A 56 7.09 1.13 -3.26
N ARG A 57 7.90 0.81 -2.27
CA ARG A 57 9.02 -0.13 -2.40
C ARG A 57 8.93 -1.14 -1.28
N TYR A 58 8.86 -2.40 -1.64
CA TYR A 58 8.93 -3.53 -0.73
C TYR A 58 10.28 -4.22 -0.88
N VAL A 59 10.93 -4.52 0.24
CA VAL A 59 12.15 -5.32 0.29
C VAL A 59 12.02 -6.37 1.37
N GLY A 60 12.12 -7.63 0.99
CA GLY A 60 12.22 -8.76 1.91
C GLY A 60 13.68 -9.15 2.11
N TYR A 61 14.08 -9.34 3.36
CA TYR A 61 15.40 -9.80 3.78
C TYR A 61 15.29 -11.16 4.46
N ASP A 62 16.24 -12.05 4.21
CA ASP A 62 16.37 -13.30 4.97
C ASP A 62 16.94 -13.05 6.39
N ARG A 63 17.06 -14.13 7.17
CA ARG A 63 17.68 -14.16 8.51
C ARG A 63 19.11 -13.62 8.53
N ASN A 64 19.82 -13.68 7.41
CA ASN A 64 21.20 -13.21 7.26
C ASN A 64 21.29 -11.78 6.73
N GLY A 65 20.15 -11.09 6.56
CA GLY A 65 20.08 -9.73 6.03
C GLY A 65 20.27 -9.63 4.51
N ARG A 66 20.26 -10.74 3.77
CA ARG A 66 20.37 -10.73 2.31
C ARG A 66 19.00 -10.43 1.70
N VAL A 67 18.98 -9.61 0.64
CA VAL A 67 17.74 -9.30 -0.08
C VAL A 67 17.26 -10.55 -0.81
N VAL A 68 16.09 -11.05 -0.43
CA VAL A 68 15.45 -12.20 -1.08
C VAL A 68 14.42 -11.78 -2.12
N GLN A 69 13.79 -10.63 -1.91
CA GLN A 69 12.76 -10.11 -2.80
C GLN A 69 12.77 -8.59 -2.79
N THR A 70 12.56 -8.00 -3.96
CA THR A 70 12.26 -6.57 -4.09
C THR A 70 11.04 -6.41 -4.98
N LYS A 71 10.18 -5.47 -4.65
CA LYS A 71 9.08 -5.03 -5.51
C LYS A 71 9.03 -3.52 -5.51
N GLN A 72 8.80 -2.94 -6.68
CA GLN A 72 8.50 -1.53 -6.83
C GLN A 72 7.08 -1.40 -7.34
N LEU A 73 6.31 -0.52 -6.73
CA LEU A 73 4.96 -0.22 -7.16
C LEU A 73 4.81 1.29 -7.36
N PHE A 74 4.25 1.66 -8.51
CA PHE A 74 4.06 3.05 -8.89
C PHE A 74 2.64 3.24 -9.38
N GLY A 75 1.96 4.27 -8.91
CA GLY A 75 0.57 4.45 -9.28
C GLY A 75 -0.06 5.74 -8.80
N VAL A 76 -1.38 5.71 -8.78
CA VAL A 76 -2.24 6.74 -8.21
C VAL A 76 -3.02 6.17 -7.04
N PHE A 77 -3.53 7.03 -6.17
CA PHE A 77 -4.34 6.58 -5.06
C PHE A 77 -5.53 7.50 -4.77
N LEU A 78 -6.60 6.89 -4.27
CA LEU A 78 -7.75 7.57 -3.65
C LEU A 78 -7.64 7.45 -2.14
N ARG A 79 -8.13 8.46 -1.41
CA ARG A 79 -8.03 8.49 0.05
C ARG A 79 -9.33 8.93 0.72
N TRP A 80 -9.78 8.16 1.70
CA TRP A 80 -10.87 8.53 2.60
C TRP A 80 -10.40 8.39 4.06
N GLY A 81 -10.02 9.51 4.68
CA GLY A 81 -9.45 9.51 6.03
C GLY A 81 -8.15 8.73 6.10
N ASN A 82 -8.16 7.59 6.78
CA ASN A 82 -7.00 6.69 6.91
C ASN A 82 -7.03 5.50 5.92
N HIS A 83 -8.05 5.41 5.06
CA HIS A 83 -8.16 4.38 4.04
C HIS A 83 -7.58 4.87 2.72
N TYR A 84 -6.70 4.07 2.13
CA TYR A 84 -5.98 4.36 0.90
C TYR A 84 -6.21 3.25 -0.12
N TYR A 85 -6.68 3.62 -1.31
CA TYR A 85 -6.90 2.69 -2.41
C TYR A 85 -5.91 3.01 -3.52
N PHE A 86 -4.97 2.10 -3.76
CA PHE A 86 -3.89 2.24 -4.72
C PHE A 86 -4.21 1.50 -6.01
N TYR A 87 -3.99 2.18 -7.13
CA TYR A 87 -4.07 1.64 -8.48
C TYR A 87 -2.68 1.79 -9.10
N GLN A 88 -1.93 0.70 -9.20
CA GLN A 88 -0.49 0.74 -9.38
C GLN A 88 0.03 -0.36 -10.32
N LEU A 89 1.16 -0.07 -10.95
CA LEU A 89 1.95 -1.07 -11.67
C LEU A 89 2.97 -1.67 -10.70
N GLU A 90 2.91 -2.98 -10.53
CA GLU A 90 3.87 -3.77 -9.74
C GLU A 90 4.99 -4.28 -10.66
N GLN A 91 6.23 -4.16 -10.18
CA GLN A 91 7.42 -4.55 -10.90
C GLN A 91 8.41 -5.26 -9.96
N HIS A 92 8.81 -6.48 -10.32
CA HIS A 92 9.72 -7.29 -9.49
C HIS A 92 11.20 -6.89 -9.62
N GLN A 93 11.62 -6.30 -10.76
CA GLN A 93 12.97 -5.79 -11.03
C GLN A 93 12.93 -4.73 -12.14
N ALA A 94 13.97 -3.89 -12.29
CA ALA A 94 14.01 -2.75 -13.23
C ALA A 94 13.68 -3.09 -14.71
N HIS A 95 13.83 -4.34 -15.13
CA HIS A 95 13.52 -4.83 -16.49
C HIS A 95 12.47 -5.96 -16.51
N GLY A 96 11.76 -6.19 -15.40
CA GLY A 96 10.75 -7.26 -15.29
C GLY A 96 9.39 -6.84 -15.82
N ASN A 97 8.55 -7.84 -16.12
CA ASN A 97 7.15 -7.64 -16.50
C ASN A 97 6.42 -6.81 -15.45
N GLN A 98 5.63 -5.85 -15.94
CA GLN A 98 4.77 -5.03 -15.11
C GLN A 98 3.37 -5.64 -15.07
N THR A 99 2.79 -5.72 -13.88
CA THR A 99 1.42 -6.15 -13.69
C THR A 99 0.62 -5.05 -13.03
N PHE A 100 -0.62 -4.87 -13.48
CA PHE A 100 -1.52 -3.94 -12.81
C PHE A 100 -2.04 -4.57 -11.52
N ASN A 101 -2.00 -3.80 -10.44
CA ASN A 101 -2.38 -4.23 -9.11
C ASN A 101 -3.23 -3.16 -8.41
N VAL A 102 -4.24 -3.62 -7.68
CA VAL A 102 -5.06 -2.78 -6.81
C VAL A 102 -4.81 -3.20 -5.36
N LYS A 103 -4.52 -2.23 -4.48
CA LYS A 103 -4.35 -2.45 -3.03
C LYS A 103 -5.22 -1.53 -2.22
N ASN A 104 -5.78 -2.07 -1.14
CA ASN A 104 -6.36 -1.28 -0.06
C ASN A 104 -5.41 -1.32 1.15
N LEU A 105 -5.12 -0.17 1.74
CA LEU A 105 -4.30 -0.05 2.94
C LEU A 105 -4.95 0.92 3.91
N PHE A 106 -4.92 0.58 5.20
CA PHE A 106 -5.24 1.52 6.26
C PHE A 106 -3.95 2.04 6.89
N ILE A 107 -3.74 3.36 6.87
CA ILE A 107 -2.54 3.99 7.43
C ILE A 107 -2.96 4.99 8.49
N LYS A 108 -2.57 4.74 9.74
CA LYS A 108 -2.79 5.65 10.86
C LYS A 108 -1.48 6.25 11.32
N HIS A 109 -1.43 7.58 11.31
CA HIS A 109 -0.34 8.34 11.93
C HIS A 109 -0.64 8.53 13.42
N HIS A 110 0.39 8.40 14.24
CA HIS A 110 0.37 8.69 15.68
C HIS A 110 1.37 9.80 15.97
N ASP A 111 1.09 10.58 17.01
CA ASP A 111 2.02 11.59 17.50
C ASP A 111 3.40 10.95 17.81
N ASN A 112 4.48 11.69 17.53
CA ASN A 112 5.89 11.23 17.56
C ASN A 112 6.38 10.46 16.32
N LYS A 113 5.86 10.80 15.13
CA LYS A 113 6.27 10.17 13.85
C LYS A 113 6.04 8.66 13.79
N ARG A 114 5.26 8.07 14.70
CA ARG A 114 4.93 6.65 14.66
C ARG A 114 3.78 6.45 13.67
N SER A 115 3.79 5.36 12.93
CA SER A 115 2.72 5.05 11.99
C SER A 115 2.45 3.56 11.98
N VAL A 116 1.17 3.20 11.81
CA VAL A 116 0.73 1.81 11.66
C VAL A 116 0.13 1.66 10.27
N LEU A 117 0.54 0.62 9.56
CA LEU A 117 -0.08 0.17 8.33
C LEU A 117 -0.79 -1.15 8.58
N ILE A 118 -2.05 -1.22 8.18
CA ILE A 118 -2.86 -2.43 8.23
C ILE A 118 -3.23 -2.79 6.80
N SER A 119 -3.02 -4.04 6.45
CA SER A 119 -3.36 -4.63 5.15
C SER A 119 -4.07 -5.95 5.39
N ASP A 120 -5.32 -6.02 4.93
CA ASP A 120 -6.16 -7.22 4.93
C ASP A 120 -5.86 -8.16 3.76
N GLN A 121 -5.15 -7.67 2.73
CA GLN A 121 -4.76 -8.42 1.55
C GLN A 121 -3.43 -9.16 1.72
N ARG A 122 -3.15 -9.66 2.93
CA ARG A 122 -1.91 -10.40 3.22
C ARG A 122 -2.22 -11.87 3.42
N GLY A 123 -1.48 -12.71 2.70
CA GLY A 123 -1.59 -14.17 2.77
C GLY A 123 -0.27 -14.79 3.22
N ALA A 124 -0.05 -16.04 2.82
CA ALA A 124 1.20 -16.73 3.08
C ALA A 124 2.22 -16.54 1.93
N TYR A 125 3.49 -16.47 2.30
CA TYR A 125 4.63 -16.54 1.39
C TYR A 125 5.31 -17.89 1.54
N ILE A 126 5.56 -18.58 0.43
CA ILE A 126 6.35 -19.81 0.44
C ILE A 126 7.81 -19.41 0.22
N THR A 127 8.64 -19.71 1.21
CA THR A 127 10.07 -19.42 1.19
C THR A 127 10.80 -20.35 0.20
N LYS A 128 12.06 -20.05 -0.13
CA LYS A 128 12.83 -20.87 -1.08
C LYS A 128 13.08 -22.31 -0.60
N ASP A 129 13.12 -22.49 0.71
CA ASP A 129 13.21 -23.77 1.41
C ASP A 129 11.85 -24.47 1.58
N GLY A 130 10.77 -23.90 1.03
CA GLY A 130 9.43 -24.51 1.01
C GLY A 130 8.62 -24.28 2.28
N ALA A 131 9.14 -23.54 3.26
CA ALA A 131 8.40 -23.20 4.46
C ALA A 131 7.31 -22.17 4.16
N ILE A 132 6.18 -22.29 4.86
CA ILE A 132 5.05 -21.37 4.75
C ILE A 132 5.24 -20.28 5.80
N LEU A 133 5.32 -19.03 5.34
CA LEU A 133 5.40 -17.85 6.17
C LEU A 133 4.11 -17.05 6.09
N GLU A 134 3.34 -17.00 7.18
CA GLU A 134 2.18 -16.10 7.28
C GLU A 134 2.66 -14.65 7.38
N LEU A 135 2.20 -13.80 6.46
CA LEU A 135 2.63 -12.41 6.42
C LEU A 135 1.84 -11.56 7.41
N ASN A 136 2.53 -10.71 8.17
CA ASN A 136 1.92 -9.88 9.19
C ASN A 136 0.98 -8.84 8.56
N GLY A 137 -0.30 -8.88 8.92
CA GLY A 137 -1.33 -7.92 8.51
C GLY A 137 -1.09 -6.50 8.99
N ILE A 138 -0.32 -6.34 10.07
CA ILE A 138 -0.02 -5.05 10.72
C ILE A 138 1.49 -4.83 10.68
N LEU A 139 1.90 -3.65 10.20
CA LEU A 139 3.29 -3.22 10.19
C LEU A 139 3.41 -1.92 10.97
N TYR A 140 4.44 -1.86 11.79
CA TYR A 140 4.78 -0.66 12.54
C TYR A 140 5.85 0.10 11.78
N GLY A 141 5.79 1.41 11.85
CA GLY A 141 6.66 2.24 11.06
C GLY A 141 6.77 3.65 11.60
N LYS A 142 7.41 4.47 10.78
CA LYS A 142 7.57 5.88 11.04
C LYS A 142 7.29 6.75 9.83
N ALA A 143 6.78 7.95 10.09
CA ALA A 143 6.79 9.03 9.13
C ALA A 143 8.22 9.56 8.96
N MET A 144 8.66 9.66 7.72
CA MET A 144 10.02 10.06 7.34
C MET A 144 10.14 11.57 7.10
N ARG A 145 9.01 12.24 6.82
CA ARG A 145 8.90 13.69 6.62
C ARG A 145 7.64 14.21 7.27
#